data_AF-L0G6T9-F1
#
_entry.id   AF-L0G6T9-F1
#
_cell.length_a   1.000
_cell.length_b   1.000
_cell.length_c   1.000
_cell.angle_alpha   90.00
_cell.angle_beta   90.00
_cell.angle_gamma   90.00
#
_symmetry.space_group_name_H-M   'P 1'
#
loop_
_entity.id
_entity.type
_entity.pdbx_description
1 polymer ?
#
loop_
_entity_poly.entity_id
_entity_poly.type
_entity_poly.pdbx_seq_one_letter_code
_entity_poly.pdbx_strand_id
1 'polypeptide(L)'
;MKKLLKNMPLLAFVLAAASALAINLPAEEVQGTKEALNPANNQWEDITGQMQGIHYNCDEEVETDCTRELDEFGQEIAGTRVEGEYQPL
;
A
#
# COMPACT_ATOMS: atom_id res chain seq x y z
N MET A 1 -56.58 33.81 8.14
CA MET A 1 -57.06 32.44 7.84
C MET A 1 -55.89 31.48 8.02
N LYS A 2 -55.89 30.64 9.07
CA LYS A 2 -54.81 29.73 9.46
C LYS A 2 -55.26 28.27 9.32
N LYS A 3 -55.08 27.62 8.16
CA LYS A 3 -55.33 26.16 8.02
C LYS A 3 -54.57 25.56 6.83
N LEU A 4 -53.25 25.34 6.93
CA LEU A 4 -52.51 24.58 5.91
C LEU A 4 -51.33 23.74 6.45
N LEU A 5 -51.36 23.34 7.73
CA LEU A 5 -50.31 22.49 8.30
C LEU A 5 -50.92 21.44 9.21
N LYS A 6 -51.57 20.45 8.63
CA LYS A 6 -51.87 19.19 9.32
C LYS A 6 -51.87 18.07 8.29
N ASN A 7 -51.11 17.04 8.62
CA ASN A 7 -50.98 15.75 7.95
C ASN A 7 -49.84 15.71 6.94
N MET A 8 -48.67 15.25 7.41
CA MET A 8 -48.09 13.97 6.97
C MET A 8 -46.73 13.76 7.65
N PRO A 9 -46.64 12.92 8.69
CA PRO A 9 -45.36 12.38 9.12
C PRO A 9 -45.43 10.85 9.09
N LEU A 10 -45.36 10.21 7.92
CA LEU A 10 -45.46 8.74 7.86
C LEU A 10 -44.77 8.15 6.60
N LEU A 11 -43.61 8.67 6.23
CA LEU A 11 -42.82 8.13 5.10
C LEU A 11 -41.32 8.04 5.39
N ALA A 12 -40.94 7.85 6.66
CA ALA A 12 -39.53 7.84 7.08
C ALA A 12 -39.15 6.58 7.88
N PHE A 13 -39.78 5.43 7.63
CA PHE A 13 -39.52 4.22 8.43
C PHE A 13 -39.29 2.92 7.65
N VAL A 14 -38.91 2.98 6.37
CA VAL A 14 -38.59 1.76 5.59
C VAL A 14 -37.31 1.94 4.79
N LEU A 15 -36.20 2.30 5.42
CA LEU A 15 -34.90 2.32 4.74
C LEU A 15 -33.73 1.96 5.67
N ALA A 16 -33.94 1.04 6.62
CA ALA A 16 -32.93 0.67 7.62
C ALA A 16 -32.50 -0.82 7.57
N ALA A 17 -32.80 -1.56 6.49
CA ALA A 17 -32.62 -3.01 6.46
C ALA A 17 -31.75 -3.56 5.31
N ALA A 18 -30.99 -2.72 4.59
CA ALA A 18 -30.18 -3.18 3.45
C ALA A 18 -28.72 -2.75 3.44
N SER A 19 -28.20 -2.11 4.50
CA SER A 19 -26.80 -1.63 4.54
C SER A 19 -25.80 -2.61 5.19
N ALA A 20 -26.23 -3.77 5.69
CA ALA A 20 -25.37 -4.69 6.45
C ALA A 20 -24.69 -5.80 5.62
N LEU A 21 -24.84 -5.83 4.30
CA LEU A 21 -24.19 -6.82 3.42
C LEU A 21 -23.01 -6.28 2.62
N ALA A 22 -22.57 -5.06 2.91
CA ALA A 22 -21.38 -4.49 2.29
C ALA A 22 -20.15 -4.77 3.17
N ILE A 23 -19.29 -5.65 2.66
CA ILE A 23 -17.84 -5.68 2.89
C ILE A 23 -17.40 -6.42 4.16
N ASN A 24 -17.53 -7.75 4.12
CA ASN A 24 -16.53 -8.63 4.74
C ASN A 24 -15.91 -9.48 3.63
N LEU A 25 -15.35 -8.80 2.63
CA LEU A 25 -14.35 -9.43 1.78
C LEU A 25 -13.07 -9.43 2.61
N PRO A 26 -12.37 -10.56 2.78
CA PRO A 26 -11.02 -10.51 3.33
C PRO A 26 -10.26 -9.52 2.45
N ALA A 27 -9.71 -8.47 3.05
CA ALA A 27 -8.68 -7.70 2.37
C ALA A 27 -7.65 -8.74 1.96
N GLU A 28 -7.50 -8.99 0.65
CA GLU A 28 -6.24 -9.52 0.16
C GLU A 28 -5.21 -8.58 0.76
N GLU A 29 -4.38 -9.07 1.68
CA GLU A 29 -3.23 -8.31 2.18
C GLU A 29 -2.41 -8.04 0.94
N VAL A 30 -2.62 -6.87 0.32
CA VAL A 30 -1.76 -6.37 -0.74
C VAL A 30 -0.45 -6.10 -0.03
N GLN A 31 0.44 -7.10 -0.03
CA GLN A 31 1.74 -6.98 0.59
C GLN A 31 2.54 -5.97 -0.24
N GLY A 32 3.20 -5.03 0.45
CA GLY A 32 4.11 -4.09 -0.17
C GLY A 32 5.24 -4.80 -0.92
N THR A 33 5.94 -4.08 -1.80
CA THR A 33 7.08 -4.63 -2.57
C THR A 33 8.41 -4.16 -1.99
N LYS A 34 9.45 -4.96 -2.19
CA LYS A 34 10.83 -4.55 -1.93
C LYS A 34 11.54 -4.40 -3.27
N GLU A 35 12.16 -3.25 -3.50
CA GLU A 35 12.89 -2.97 -4.73
C GLU A 35 14.37 -2.70 -4.46
N ALA A 36 15.23 -3.04 -5.42
CA ALA A 36 16.65 -2.68 -5.42
C ALA A 36 16.99 -1.77 -6.61
N LEU A 37 17.93 -0.85 -6.44
CA LEU A 37 18.40 0.00 -7.55
C LEU A 37 19.52 -0.73 -8.30
N ASN A 38 19.22 -1.17 -9.52
CA ASN A 38 20.19 -1.89 -10.34
C ASN A 38 21.26 -0.93 -10.88
N PRO A 39 22.56 -1.11 -10.55
CA PRO A 39 23.61 -0.18 -10.94
C PRO A 39 23.93 -0.21 -12.46
N ALA A 40 23.55 -1.28 -13.17
CA ALA A 40 23.84 -1.41 -14.60
C ALA A 40 22.92 -0.53 -15.46
N ASN A 41 21.70 -0.27 -15.01
CA ASN A 41 20.69 0.46 -15.78
C ASN A 41 20.01 1.62 -15.01
N ASN A 42 20.33 1.81 -13.72
CA ASN A 42 19.72 2.79 -12.83
C ASN A 42 18.19 2.67 -12.73
N GLN A 43 17.67 1.45 -12.78
CA GLN A 43 16.25 1.16 -12.60
C GLN A 43 16.00 0.39 -11.32
N TRP A 44 14.85 0.65 -10.69
CA TRP A 44 14.37 -0.12 -9.56
C TRP A 44 13.82 -1.46 -10.04
N GLU A 45 14.29 -2.56 -9.46
CA GLU A 45 13.86 -3.92 -9.74
C GLU A 45 13.21 -4.56 -8.51
N ASP A 46 12.12 -5.29 -8.72
CA ASP A 46 11.42 -6.00 -7.64
C ASP A 46 12.25 -7.20 -7.17
N ILE A 47 12.60 -7.18 -5.89
CA ILE A 47 13.34 -8.21 -5.17
C ILE A 47 12.53 -8.77 -3.99
N THR A 48 11.20 -8.66 -4.05
CA THR A 48 10.29 -9.16 -3.01
C THR A 48 10.54 -10.66 -2.77
N GLY A 49 10.72 -11.03 -1.50
CA GLY A 49 11.07 -12.40 -1.09
C GLY A 49 12.56 -12.73 -1.14
N GLN A 50 13.40 -11.87 -1.70
CA GLN A 50 14.85 -12.02 -1.62
C GLN A 50 15.37 -11.57 -0.26
N MET A 51 16.40 -12.27 0.21
CA MET A 51 17.04 -12.03 1.51
C MET A 51 18.49 -11.56 1.33
N GLN A 52 18.84 -10.45 1.99
CA GLN A 52 20.21 -9.94 2.04
C GLN A 52 21.15 -10.97 2.69
N GLY A 53 22.38 -11.09 2.16
CA GLY A 53 23.36 -12.10 2.56
C GLY A 53 23.10 -13.50 1.98
N ILE A 54 21.99 -13.70 1.26
CA ILE A 54 21.66 -14.96 0.58
C ILE A 54 21.51 -14.75 -0.93
N HIS A 55 20.69 -13.78 -1.34
CA HIS A 55 20.37 -13.49 -2.74
C HIS A 55 21.06 -12.21 -3.25
N TYR A 56 21.33 -11.26 -2.36
CA TYR A 56 22.01 -10.01 -2.68
C TYR A 56 22.74 -9.46 -1.47
N ASN A 57 23.63 -8.50 -1.70
CA ASN A 57 24.22 -7.63 -0.69
C ASN A 57 24.06 -6.16 -1.10
N CYS A 58 24.23 -5.28 -0.12
CA CYS A 58 24.40 -3.84 -0.33
C CYS A 58 25.85 -3.49 -0.01
N ASP A 59 26.56 -2.91 -0.97
CA ASP A 59 27.90 -2.38 -0.77
C ASP A 59 27.81 -0.98 -0.15
N GLU A 60 27.95 -0.92 1.17
CA GLU A 60 27.84 0.30 1.97
C GLU A 60 28.99 1.29 1.73
N GLU A 61 30.04 0.92 0.98
CA GLU A 61 31.14 1.85 0.65
C GLU A 61 30.76 2.83 -0.47
N VAL A 62 29.65 2.59 -1.17
CA VAL A 62 29.16 3.42 -2.27
C VAL A 62 27.97 4.27 -1.82
N GLU A 63 28.08 5.60 -1.95
CA GLU A 63 26.99 6.54 -1.64
C GLU A 63 25.91 6.53 -2.74
N THR A 64 25.12 5.46 -2.79
CA THR A 64 23.92 5.30 -3.65
C THR A 64 22.78 4.65 -2.86
N ASP A 65 21.61 4.52 -3.48
CA ASP A 65 20.52 3.74 -2.92
C ASP A 65 20.68 2.25 -3.26
N CYS A 66 20.53 1.37 -2.28
CA CYS A 66 20.57 -0.07 -2.48
C CYS A 66 19.15 -0.63 -2.63
N THR A 67 18.34 -0.49 -1.57
CA THR A 67 16.96 -1.01 -1.55
C THR A 67 15.97 -0.01 -0.96
N ARG A 68 14.69 -0.18 -1.30
CA ARG A 68 13.56 0.52 -0.69
C ARG A 68 12.37 -0.42 -0.54
N GLU A 69 11.47 -0.12 0.38
CA GLU A 69 10.18 -0.80 0.48
C GLU A 69 9.06 0.14 0.06
N LEU A 70 8.11 -0.39 -0.71
CA LEU A 70 6.90 0.31 -1.12
C LEU A 70 5.71 -0.28 -0.38
N ASP A 71 4.74 0.56 -0.02
CA ASP A 71 3.46 0.13 0.52
C ASP A 71 2.55 -0.48 -0.58
N GLU A 72 1.36 -0.90 -0.18
CA GLU A 72 0.35 -1.46 -1.07
C GLU A 72 -0.12 -0.52 -2.19
N PHE A 73 0.15 0.78 -2.05
CA PHE A 73 -0.18 1.82 -3.03
C PHE A 73 1.03 2.20 -3.91
N GLY A 74 2.17 1.52 -3.76
CA GLY A 74 3.41 1.81 -4.48
C GLY A 74 4.12 3.07 -3.97
N GLN A 75 3.84 3.51 -2.75
CA GLN A 75 4.50 4.65 -2.12
C GLN A 75 5.67 4.17 -1.26
N GLU A 76 6.81 4.83 -1.34
CA GLU A 76 7.97 4.49 -0.52
C GLU A 76 7.65 4.63 0.97
N ILE A 77 7.92 3.57 1.72
CA ILE A 77 7.77 3.55 3.18
C ILE A 77 8.96 4.29 3.79
N ALA A 78 8.70 5.40 4.45
CA ALA A 78 9.74 6.22 5.06
C ALA A 78 10.61 5.41 6.04
N GLY A 79 11.94 5.58 5.94
CA GLY A 79 12.90 4.90 6.82
C GLY A 79 13.27 3.47 6.43
N THR A 80 12.74 2.95 5.31
CA THR A 80 13.10 1.63 4.76
C THR A 80 14.20 1.67 3.70
N ARG A 81 14.62 2.87 3.29
CA ARG A 81 15.73 3.06 2.35
C ARG A 81 17.02 2.54 2.97
N VAL A 82 17.71 1.67 2.24
CA VAL A 82 19.05 1.19 2.59
C VAL A 82 20.03 1.79 1.60
N GLU A 83 21.07 2.44 2.10
CA GLU A 83 22.16 2.99 1.30
C GLU A 83 23.15 1.89 0.89
N GLY A 84 23.90 2.13 -0.18
CA GLY A 84 24.88 1.22 -0.75
C GLY A 84 24.55 0.83 -2.19
N GLU A 85 25.48 0.16 -2.87
CA GLU A 85 25.25 -0.37 -4.21
C GLU A 85 24.69 -1.80 -4.14
N TYR A 86 23.62 -2.08 -4.87
CA TYR A 86 23.04 -3.42 -4.95
C TYR A 86 23.94 -4.40 -5.71
N GLN A 87 24.26 -5.54 -5.08
CA GLN A 87 25.07 -6.62 -5.64
C GLN A 87 24.33 -7.97 -5.55
N PRO A 88 23.84 -8.54 -6.67
CA PRO A 88 23.24 -9.88 -6.67
C PRO A 88 24.30 -10.97 -6.40
N LEU A 89 23.90 -12.05 -5.71
CA LEU A 89 24.75 -13.19 -5.32
C LEU A 89 24.46 -14.47 -6.11
#